data_AF-A0A975NW76-F1
#
_entry.id   AF-A0A975NW76-F1
#
_cell.length_a   1.000
_cell.length_b   1.000
_cell.length_c   1.000
_cell.angle_alpha   90.00
_cell.angle_beta   90.00
_cell.angle_gamma   90.00
#
_symmetry.space_group_name_H-M   'P 1'
#
loop_
_entity.id
_entity.type
_entity.pdbx_description
1 polymer ?
#
loop_
_entity_poly.entity_id
_entity_poly.type
_entity_poly.pdbx_seq_one_letter_code
_entity_poly.pdbx_strand_id
1 'polypeptide(L)' 'MSKGSNFWVIGGEFGSMNFHKLVEGSAQVQGPFKTRKEAEDAWRVVSEENRHKAGVRFSIVEEPARVSA' A
#
# COMPACT_ATOMS: atom_id res chain seq x y z
N MET A 1 5.74 -0.60 -26.58
CA MET A 1 6.32 -0.25 -25.26
C MET A 1 5.24 -0.48 -24.22
N SER A 2 5.31 -1.56 -23.43
CA SER A 2 4.34 -1.76 -22.35
C SER A 2 4.50 -0.60 -21.37
N LYS A 3 3.43 0.18 -21.21
CA LYS A 3 3.26 1.13 -20.11
C LYS A 3 3.47 0.34 -18.82
N GLY A 4 4.66 0.41 -18.24
CA GLY A 4 4.96 -0.28 -16.99
C GLY A 4 4.07 0.31 -15.91
N SER A 5 3.07 -0.45 -15.47
CA SER A 5 2.25 -0.06 -14.33
C SER A 5 3.16 0.03 -13.11
N ASN A 6 3.11 1.16 -12.41
CA ASN A 6 3.81 1.29 -11.15
C ASN A 6 2.94 0.67 -10.06
N PHE A 7 3.53 -0.11 -9.18
CA PHE A 7 2.83 -0.67 -8.03
C PHE A 7 3.22 0.12 -6.79
N TRP A 8 2.25 0.39 -5.94
CA TRP A 8 2.44 1.10 -4.70
C TRP A 8 1.79 0.29 -3.58
N VAL A 9 2.41 0.29 -2.42
CA VAL A 9 1.84 -0.28 -1.21
C VAL A 9 1.43 0.88 -0.33
N ILE A 10 0.12 1.03 -0.12
CA ILE A 10 -0.44 2.11 0.69
C ILE A 10 -1.20 1.53 1.86
N GLY A 11 -1.10 2.15 3.02
CA GLY A 11 -1.79 1.68 4.21
C GLY A 11 -1.55 2.55 5.42
N GLY A 12 -1.95 2.04 6.57
CA GLY A 12 -1.75 2.72 7.83
C GLY A 12 -2.62 2.13 8.92
N GLU A 13 -2.59 2.78 10.08
CA GLU A 13 -3.39 2.39 11.23
C GLU A 13 -4.78 2.99 11.09
N PHE A 14 -5.80 2.16 11.20
CA PHE A 14 -7.19 2.60 11.21
C PHE A 14 -7.66 2.67 12.67
N GLY A 15 -8.27 3.80 13.03
CA GLY A 15 -8.75 4.04 14.41
C GLY A 15 -9.95 3.19 14.80
N SER A 16 -10.46 2.37 13.86
CA SER A 16 -11.54 1.42 14.07
C SER A 16 -11.34 0.21 13.17
N MET A 17 -11.74 -0.97 13.66
CA MET A 17 -11.78 -2.21 12.89
C MET A 17 -12.74 -2.16 11.68
N ASN A 18 -13.56 -1.12 11.57
CA ASN A 18 -14.37 -0.89 10.37
C ASN A 18 -13.56 -0.22 9.24
N PHE A 19 -12.31 0.19 9.47
CA PHE A 19 -11.42 0.79 8.46
C PHE A 19 -11.95 2.09 7.81
N HIS A 20 -12.87 2.82 8.46
CA HIS A 20 -13.42 4.06 7.92
C HIS A 20 -12.53 5.29 8.13
N LYS A 21 -11.70 5.28 9.19
CA LYS A 21 -10.86 6.43 9.56
C LYS A 21 -9.43 5.96 9.77
N LEU A 22 -8.55 6.42 8.89
CA LEU A 22 -7.12 6.31 9.10
C LEU A 22 -6.72 7.24 10.26
N VAL A 23 -5.86 6.77 11.15
CA VAL A 23 -5.25 7.59 12.19
C VAL A 23 -4.31 8.58 11.49
N GLU A 24 -4.52 9.87 11.72
CA GLU A 24 -3.66 10.90 11.13
C GLU A 24 -2.20 10.68 11.54
N GLY A 25 -1.28 10.79 10.57
CA GLY A 25 0.15 10.52 10.77
C GLY A 25 0.56 9.04 10.70
N SER A 26 -0.38 8.11 10.61
CA SER A 26 -0.08 6.67 10.46
C SER A 26 -0.04 6.21 8.99
N ALA A 27 -0.38 7.09 8.05
CA ALA A 27 -0.33 6.80 6.63
C ALA A 27 1.09 6.46 6.19
N GLN A 28 1.23 5.30 5.56
CA GLN A 28 2.47 4.83 4.98
C GLN A 28 2.25 4.52 3.50
N VAL A 29 3.22 4.95 2.71
CA VAL A 29 3.27 4.72 1.26
C VAL A 29 4.65 4.18 0.95
N GLN A 30 4.72 3.01 0.32
CA GLN A 30 5.94 2.45 -0.24
C GLN A 30 5.79 2.27 -1.75
N GLY A 31 6.82 2.63 -2.50
CA GLY A 31 6.86 2.58 -3.95
C GLY A 31 7.57 3.80 -4.55
N PRO A 32 7.61 3.93 -5.88
CA PRO A 32 6.99 3.05 -6.89
C PRO A 32 7.79 1.76 -7.14
N PHE A 33 7.10 0.62 -7.15
CA PHE A 33 7.65 -0.67 -7.54
C PHE A 33 7.38 -0.94 -9.02
N LYS A 34 8.37 -1.51 -9.73
CA LYS A 34 8.24 -1.81 -11.17
C LYS A 34 7.50 -3.12 -11.43
N THR A 35 7.51 -4.02 -10.45
CA THR A 35 6.84 -5.32 -10.54
C THR A 35 5.87 -5.51 -9.38
N ARG A 36 4.77 -6.21 -9.67
CA ARG A 36 3.80 -6.62 -8.65
C ARG A 36 4.47 -7.44 -7.54
N LYS A 37 5.43 -8.28 -7.89
CA LYS A 37 6.16 -9.13 -6.94
C LYS A 37 6.94 -8.31 -5.90
N GLU A 38 7.60 -7.23 -6.33
CA GLU A 38 8.29 -6.33 -5.39
C GLU A 38 7.31 -5.63 -4.44
N ALA A 39 6.16 -5.19 -4.96
CA ALA A 39 5.11 -4.61 -4.12
C ALA A 39 4.49 -5.63 -3.15
N GLU A 40 4.32 -6.88 -3.58
CA GLU A 40 3.83 -7.98 -2.74
C GLU A 40 4.82 -8.32 -1.63
N ASP A 41 6.12 -8.33 -1.91
CA ASP A 41 7.14 -8.57 -0.90
C ASP A 41 7.19 -7.43 0.13
N ALA A 42 7.18 -6.17 -0.33
CA ALA A 42 7.10 -5.00 0.54
C ALA A 42 5.82 -5.01 1.39
N TRP A 43 4.67 -5.30 0.79
CA TRP A 43 3.39 -5.46 1.48
C TRP A 43 3.44 -6.55 2.55
N ARG A 44 4.06 -7.69 2.24
CA ARG A 44 4.21 -8.80 3.17
C ARG A 44 5.04 -8.39 4.39
N VAL A 45 6.19 -7.73 4.17
CA VAL A 45 7.06 -7.25 5.24
C VAL A 45 6.30 -6.30 6.17
N VAL A 46 5.68 -5.23 5.64
CA VAL A 46 4.96 -4.26 6.48
C VAL A 46 3.75 -4.86 7.18
N SER A 47 3.08 -5.83 6.55
CA SER A 47 1.94 -6.54 7.16
C SER A 47 2.39 -7.48 8.28
N GLU A 48 3.53 -8.16 8.11
CA GLU A 48 4.12 -9.01 9.14
C GLU A 48 4.63 -8.20 10.33
N GLU A 49 5.29 -7.07 10.09
CA GLU A 49 5.74 -6.15 11.15
C GLU A 49 4.57 -5.61 11.96
N ASN A 50 3.47 -5.25 11.28
CA ASN A 50 2.28 -4.68 11.90
C ASN A 50 1.22 -5.74 12.27
N ARG A 51 1.53 -7.04 12.21
CA ARG A 51 0.59 -8.15 12.52
C ARG A 51 -0.06 -8.06 13.89
N HIS A 52 0.63 -7.43 14.82
CA HIS A 52 0.22 -7.26 16.21
C HIS A 52 -0.83 -6.14 16.37
N LYS A 53 -1.00 -5.29 15.35
CA LYS A 53 -1.97 -4.20 15.32
C LYS A 53 -3.13 -4.58 14.41
N ALA A 54 -4.24 -5.02 15.01
CA ALA A 54 -5.45 -5.41 14.26
C ALA A 54 -6.07 -4.26 13.43
N GLY A 55 -5.78 -3.01 13.79
CA GLY A 55 -6.21 -1.84 13.05
C GLY A 55 -5.33 -1.47 11.86
N VAL A 56 -4.17 -2.09 11.67
CA VAL A 56 -3.27 -1.74 10.57
C VAL A 56 -3.56 -2.60 9.34
N ARG A 57 -3.75 -1.95 8.19
CA ARG A 57 -3.95 -2.63 6.92
C ARG A 57 -3.22 -1.93 5.80
N PHE A 58 -2.49 -2.71 5.01
CA PHE A 58 -1.83 -2.28 3.78
C PHE A 58 -2.53 -2.89 2.57
N SER A 59 -2.57 -2.15 1.47
CA SER A 59 -3.16 -2.56 0.20
C SER A 59 -2.21 -2.19 -0.94
N ILE A 60 -2.09 -3.10 -1.90
CA ILE A 60 -1.28 -2.87 -3.11
C ILE A 60 -2.18 -2.21 -4.13
N VAL A 61 -1.79 -1.03 -4.61
CA VAL A 61 -2.47 -0.31 -5.67
C VAL A 61 -1.59 -0.29 -6.91
N GLU A 62 -2.21 -0.55 -8.05
CA GLU A 62 -1.58 -0.40 -9.36
C GLU A 62 -1.91 1.01 -9.86
N GLU A 63 -0.87 1.81 -10.10
CA GLU A 63 -0.99 3.09 -10.78
C GLU A 63 -0.97 2.81 -12.29
N PRO A 64 -2.11 2.91 -12.99
CA PRO A 64 -2.11 2.87 -14.44
C PRO A 64 -1.31 4.06 -14.94
N ALA A 65 -0.36 3.82 -15.86
CA ALA A 65 0.50 4.86 -16.40
C ALA A 65 -0.34 6.08 -16.78
N ARG A 66 -0.12 7.18 -16.05
CA ARG A 66 -0.89 8.42 -16.16
C ARG A 66 -1.01 8.76 -17.64
N VAL A 67 -2.22 8.62 -18.19
CA VAL A 67 -2.54 9.24 -19.46
C VAL A 67 -2.65 10.71 -19.10
N SER A 68 -1.53 11.44 -19.16
CA SER A 68 -1.55 12.88 -19.12
C SER A 68 -2.47 13.34 -20.24
N ALA A 69 -3.60 13.96 -19.87
CA ALA A 69 -4.50 14.63 -20.80
C ALA A 69 -3.88 15.94 -21.29
#